data_AF-A0A662Y1D0-F1
#
_entry.id   AF-A0A662Y1D0-F1
#
_cell.length_a   1.000
_cell.length_b   1.000
_cell.length_c   1.000
_cell.angle_alpha   90.00
_cell.angle_beta   90.00
_cell.angle_gamma   90.00
#
_symmetry.space_group_name_H-M   'P 1'
#
loop_
_entity.id
_entity.type
_entity.pdbx_description
1 polymer ?
#
loop_
_entity_poly.entity_id
_entity_poly.type
_entity_poly.pdbx_seq_one_letter_code
_entity_poly.pdbx_strand_id
1 'polypeptide(L)'
;MRLVTSEDCVGHLLSTLEGNCHARERLQMQTEDLAAQMLAMLSASNPIGAKTEVAKATTALENTKPQDDKLERRLLDLTAQADTLELRALHCEMALAQQTQRACETDARLQMLLEDCRGRHHHVERHDERVMSKDALRLYQQKLELLEGRMQDVQEQVTCDHELFEYEQAKWAFKKRQQRDKYDEVLDASVKVLKVLLIREKLLKKHECSRQKRDNELQEYQLELTRQAATLQTTAHELMQECAMVLLVLQQLAVLRRSSNQVQGALGDWTLPAKPVQMKNMIKRLKQVEAALGRRDCSFPNLPDANTASQPLQFKKMRMTAVAFAFLGLLLVVFPAEATVGACGGKNCTLACQPGEKCVLQTVTCIRAPCPPIQTCVAIAGDSEETPACTMACGEFQTCQIYEPDGTEYCADVCSEGRCPQDSTCELQEVQCIRAPCPPVAVCKDSTGQST
;
A
#
# COMPACT_ATOMS: atom_id res chain seq x y z
N MET A 1 67.95 22.92 17.68
CA MET A 1 66.96 23.19 16.60
C MET A 1 67.69 23.04 15.28
N ARG A 2 67.41 21.97 14.52
CA ARG A 2 67.94 21.83 13.15
C ARG A 2 67.07 22.71 12.27
N LEU A 3 67.68 23.69 11.59
CA LEU A 3 67.01 24.48 10.55
C LEU A 3 66.75 23.52 9.39
N VAL A 4 65.49 23.15 9.19
CA VAL A 4 65.04 22.45 7.97
C VAL A 4 65.27 23.44 6.83
N THR A 5 66.18 23.11 5.91
CA THR A 5 66.46 23.96 4.76
C THR A 5 65.26 23.90 3.81
N SER A 6 64.95 24.97 3.07
CA SER A 6 63.80 24.96 2.16
C SER A 6 63.89 23.85 1.09
N GLU A 7 65.10 23.41 0.78
CA GLU A 7 65.38 22.28 -0.12
C GLU A 7 64.81 20.96 0.43
N ASP A 8 64.89 20.72 1.75
CA ASP A 8 64.33 19.52 2.38
C ASP A 8 62.79 19.51 2.30
N CYS A 9 62.18 20.69 2.39
CA CYS A 9 60.72 20.86 2.32
C CYS A 9 60.19 20.62 0.89
N VAL A 10 60.90 21.13 -0.12
CA VAL A 10 60.58 20.89 -1.53
C VAL A 10 60.79 19.43 -1.90
N GLY A 11 61.88 18.80 -1.43
CA GLY A 11 62.13 17.37 -1.62
C GLY A 11 61.04 16.48 -1.02
N HIS A 12 60.56 16.80 0.18
CA HIS A 12 59.46 16.09 0.81
C HIS A 12 58.14 16.25 0.04
N LEU A 13 57.82 17.45 -0.45
CA LEU A 13 56.63 17.69 -1.27
C LEU A 13 56.68 16.92 -2.60
N LEU A 14 57.83 16.91 -3.29
CA LEU A 14 58.02 16.16 -4.52
C LEU A 14 57.88 14.64 -4.29
N SER A 15 58.48 14.12 -3.22
CA SER A 15 58.35 12.70 -2.85
C SER A 15 56.90 12.33 -2.51
N THR A 16 56.16 13.22 -1.84
CA THR A 16 54.74 13.03 -1.53
C THR A 16 53.88 13.04 -2.81
N LEU A 17 54.22 13.90 -3.77
CA LEU A 17 53.58 13.97 -5.10
C LEU A 17 53.81 12.71 -5.93
N GLU A 18 55.05 12.22 -6.00
CA GLU A 18 55.37 10.95 -6.66
C GLU A 18 54.63 9.78 -6.01
N GLY A 19 54.56 9.75 -4.68
CA GLY A 19 53.78 8.76 -3.93
C GLY A 19 52.29 8.78 -4.27
N ASN A 20 51.70 9.97 -4.35
CA ASN A 20 50.29 10.15 -4.73
C ASN A 20 50.03 9.80 -6.19
N CYS A 21 50.97 10.08 -7.10
CA CYS A 21 50.90 9.69 -8.50
C CYS A 21 50.86 8.16 -8.65
N HIS A 22 51.76 7.45 -7.98
CA HIS A 22 51.77 5.98 -7.97
C HIS A 22 50.55 5.36 -7.27
N ALA A 23 49.98 6.04 -6.28
CA ALA A 23 48.73 5.61 -5.66
C ALA A 23 47.54 5.74 -6.62
N ARG A 24 47.50 6.83 -7.40
CA ARG A 24 46.51 7.04 -8.47
C ARG A 24 46.63 5.98 -9.57
N GLU A 25 47.83 5.70 -10.07
CA GLU A 25 48.06 4.65 -11.08
C GLU A 25 47.62 3.27 -10.58
N ARG A 26 47.88 2.95 -9.30
CA ARG A 26 47.41 1.70 -8.68
C ARG A 26 45.89 1.62 -8.59
N LEU A 27 45.23 2.69 -8.14
CA LEU A 27 43.77 2.75 -8.09
C LEU A 27 43.17 2.62 -9.48
N GLN A 28 43.78 3.26 -10.48
CA GLN A 28 43.34 3.17 -11.87
C GLN A 28 43.44 1.74 -12.40
N MET A 29 44.57 1.05 -12.18
CA MET A 29 44.70 -0.37 -12.53
C MET A 29 43.67 -1.24 -11.80
N GLN A 30 43.38 -0.97 -10.53
CA GLN A 30 42.37 -1.72 -9.77
C GLN A 30 40.96 -1.51 -10.33
N THR A 31 40.62 -0.28 -10.73
CA THR A 31 39.33 -0.01 -11.39
C THR A 31 39.24 -0.66 -12.76
N GLU A 32 40.33 -0.65 -13.55
CA GLU A 32 40.36 -1.32 -14.85
C GLU A 32 40.24 -2.85 -14.69
N ASP A 33 40.91 -3.45 -13.70
CA ASP A 33 40.80 -4.88 -13.39
C ASP A 33 39.40 -5.26 -12.88
N LEU A 34 38.80 -4.44 -12.00
CA LEU A 34 37.44 -4.66 -11.52
C LEU A 34 36.41 -4.50 -12.65
N ALA A 35 36.61 -3.53 -13.55
CA ALA A 35 35.79 -3.35 -14.73
C ALA A 35 35.93 -4.55 -15.68
N ALA A 36 37.15 -5.06 -15.89
CA ALA A 36 37.40 -6.28 -16.67
C ALA A 36 36.74 -7.50 -16.03
N GLN A 37 36.79 -7.66 -14.71
CA GLN A 37 36.10 -8.74 -13.98
C GLN A 37 34.58 -8.62 -14.11
N MET A 38 34.01 -7.42 -14.00
CA MET A 38 32.59 -7.20 -14.23
C MET A 38 32.19 -7.51 -15.68
N LEU A 39 32.99 -7.10 -16.66
CA LEU A 39 32.78 -7.44 -18.08
C LEU A 39 32.89 -8.96 -18.31
N ALA A 40 33.85 -9.62 -17.65
CA ALA A 40 34.04 -11.07 -17.70
C ALA A 40 32.85 -11.82 -17.07
N MET A 41 32.32 -11.35 -15.94
CA MET A 41 31.10 -11.90 -15.35
C MET A 41 29.89 -11.71 -16.27
N LEU A 42 29.74 -10.51 -16.87
CA LEU A 42 28.66 -10.19 -17.80
C LEU A 42 28.75 -11.00 -19.10
N SER A 43 29.96 -11.29 -19.60
CA SER A 43 30.19 -12.10 -20.80
C SER A 43 30.10 -13.60 -20.56
N ALA A 44 30.51 -14.08 -19.38
CA ALA A 44 30.27 -15.45 -18.93
C ALA A 44 28.77 -15.72 -18.78
N SER A 45 27.98 -14.70 -18.40
CA SER A 45 26.52 -14.71 -18.46
C SER A 45 25.99 -14.27 -19.83
N ASN A 46 26.47 -14.86 -20.93
CA ASN A 46 26.12 -14.58 -22.34
C ASN A 46 24.76 -13.85 -22.57
N PRO A 47 24.73 -12.50 -22.63
CA PRO A 47 23.50 -11.73 -22.82
C PRO A 47 23.37 -11.17 -24.25
N ILE A 48 24.42 -11.31 -25.08
CA ILE A 48 24.44 -10.81 -26.46
C ILE A 48 23.65 -11.73 -27.40
N GLY A 49 23.50 -13.01 -27.05
CA GLY A 49 22.42 -13.85 -27.59
C GLY A 49 21.06 -13.54 -26.98
N ALA A 50 21.01 -13.15 -25.69
CA ALA A 50 19.77 -13.01 -24.95
C ALA A 50 18.98 -11.72 -25.25
N LYS A 51 19.59 -10.56 -25.51
CA LYS A 51 18.78 -9.36 -25.87
C LYS A 51 18.12 -9.48 -27.24
N THR A 52 18.76 -10.14 -28.21
CA THR A 52 18.19 -10.39 -29.54
C THR A 52 17.23 -11.58 -29.56
N GLU A 53 17.45 -12.60 -28.72
CA GLU A 53 16.48 -13.69 -28.53
C GLU A 53 15.31 -13.32 -27.61
N VAL A 54 15.46 -12.46 -26.60
CA VAL A 54 14.34 -11.97 -25.77
C VAL A 54 13.42 -11.06 -26.59
N ALA A 55 13.95 -10.22 -27.48
CA ALA A 55 13.13 -9.42 -28.41
C ALA A 55 12.42 -10.27 -29.49
N LYS A 56 13.05 -11.38 -29.94
CA LYS A 56 12.41 -12.37 -30.82
C LYS A 56 11.44 -13.30 -30.07
N ALA A 57 11.70 -13.59 -28.80
CA ALA A 57 10.84 -14.42 -27.96
C ALA A 57 9.61 -13.65 -27.49
N THR A 58 9.71 -12.34 -27.18
CA THR A 58 8.53 -11.52 -26.86
C THR A 58 7.59 -11.35 -28.05
N THR A 59 8.10 -11.29 -29.28
CA THR A 59 7.27 -11.28 -30.50
C THR A 59 6.73 -12.66 -30.88
N ALA A 60 7.35 -13.76 -30.43
CA ALA A 60 6.83 -15.12 -30.62
C ALA A 60 5.84 -15.57 -29.52
N LEU A 61 5.92 -14.99 -28.31
CA LEU A 61 5.09 -15.34 -27.15
C LEU A 61 3.69 -14.72 -27.20
N GLU A 62 3.46 -13.67 -27.99
CA GLU A 62 2.11 -13.07 -28.17
C GLU A 62 1.09 -14.03 -28.82
N ASN A 63 1.55 -15.12 -29.46
CA ASN A 63 0.66 -16.05 -30.18
C ASN A 63 0.52 -17.44 -29.52
N THR A 64 1.13 -17.69 -28.36
CA THR A 64 0.97 -18.98 -27.64
C THR A 64 0.39 -18.74 -26.25
N LYS A 65 -0.80 -19.31 -26.00
CA LYS A 65 -1.49 -19.24 -24.70
C LYS A 65 -0.52 -19.64 -23.57
N PRO A 66 -0.38 -18.81 -22.52
CA PRO A 66 0.57 -19.04 -21.46
C PRO A 66 0.06 -20.20 -20.60
N GLN A 67 0.86 -21.26 -20.49
CA GLN A 67 0.58 -22.36 -19.57
C GLN A 67 1.73 -22.61 -18.59
N ASP A 68 2.68 -21.68 -18.48
CA ASP A 68 3.84 -21.86 -17.59
C ASP A 68 4.17 -20.57 -16.81
N ASP A 69 3.35 -20.28 -15.80
CA ASP A 69 3.56 -19.19 -14.80
C ASP A 69 4.97 -19.21 -14.19
N LYS A 70 5.64 -20.36 -14.23
CA LYS A 70 7.01 -20.53 -13.73
C LYS A 70 8.05 -19.85 -14.62
N LEU A 71 7.85 -19.84 -15.93
CA LEU A 71 8.74 -19.17 -16.88
C LEU A 71 8.59 -17.66 -16.78
N GLU A 72 7.36 -17.17 -16.66
CA GLU A 72 7.06 -15.74 -16.51
C GLU A 72 7.71 -15.16 -15.24
N ARG A 73 7.60 -15.86 -14.10
CA ARG A 73 8.30 -15.45 -12.86
C ARG A 73 9.81 -15.41 -13.03
N ARG A 74 10.41 -16.39 -13.71
CA ARG A 74 11.86 -16.40 -13.97
C ARG A 74 12.31 -15.23 -14.84
N LEU A 75 11.50 -14.84 -15.83
CA LEU A 75 11.78 -13.69 -16.68
C LEU A 75 11.68 -12.37 -15.90
N LEU A 76 10.70 -12.23 -15.02
CA LEU A 76 10.58 -11.07 -14.13
C LEU A 76 11.76 -10.98 -13.16
N ASP A 77 12.17 -12.11 -12.56
CA ASP A 77 13.32 -12.16 -11.65
C ASP A 77 14.64 -11.79 -12.36
N LEU A 78 14.85 -12.28 -13.58
CA LEU A 78 16.03 -11.94 -14.39
C LEU A 78 16.03 -10.48 -14.82
N THR A 79 14.87 -9.93 -15.18
CA THR A 79 14.72 -8.49 -15.50
C THR A 79 15.05 -7.63 -14.28
N ALA A 80 14.49 -7.96 -13.11
CA ALA A 80 14.78 -7.23 -11.88
C ALA A 80 16.27 -7.30 -11.47
N GLN A 81 16.93 -8.43 -11.71
CA GLN A 81 18.38 -8.57 -11.49
C GLN A 81 19.19 -7.70 -12.44
N ALA A 82 18.81 -7.65 -13.73
CA ALA A 82 19.47 -6.80 -14.71
C ALA A 82 19.35 -5.31 -14.34
N ASP A 83 18.16 -4.85 -13.97
CA ASP A 83 17.91 -3.46 -13.55
C ASP A 83 18.72 -3.09 -12.30
N THR A 84 18.84 -4.03 -11.35
CA THR A 84 19.63 -3.83 -10.12
C THR A 84 21.12 -3.69 -10.43
N LEU A 85 21.64 -4.47 -11.39
CA LEU A 85 23.03 -4.37 -11.82
C LEU A 85 23.31 -3.07 -12.58
N GLU A 86 22.39 -2.62 -13.43
CA GLU A 86 22.50 -1.36 -14.16
C GLU A 86 22.51 -0.15 -13.20
N LEU A 87 21.62 -0.14 -12.21
CA LEU A 87 21.61 0.90 -11.17
C LEU A 87 22.93 0.91 -10.37
N ARG A 88 23.48 -0.27 -10.07
CA ARG A 88 24.77 -0.39 -9.36
C ARG A 88 25.93 0.14 -10.22
N ALA A 89 25.93 -0.14 -11.52
CA ALA A 89 26.94 0.39 -12.45
C ALA A 89 26.89 1.92 -12.50
N LEU A 90 25.70 2.52 -12.61
CA LEU A 90 25.52 3.97 -12.59
C LEU A 90 26.02 4.62 -11.29
N HIS A 91 25.77 3.99 -10.13
CA HIS A 91 26.34 4.48 -8.86
C HIS A 91 27.87 4.43 -8.83
N CYS A 92 28.48 3.39 -9.38
CA CYS A 92 29.94 3.30 -9.49
C CYS A 92 30.51 4.39 -10.42
N GLU A 93 29.89 4.63 -11.58
CA GLU A 93 30.28 5.69 -12.51
C GLU A 93 30.20 7.08 -11.87
N MET A 94 29.11 7.37 -11.16
CA MET A 94 28.95 8.65 -10.46
C MET A 94 30.00 8.84 -9.36
N ALA A 95 30.32 7.78 -8.59
CA ALA A 95 31.36 7.83 -7.57
C ALA A 95 32.75 8.06 -8.18
N LEU A 96 33.07 7.40 -9.30
CA LEU A 96 34.32 7.57 -10.03
C LEU A 96 34.44 8.99 -10.60
N ALA A 97 33.36 9.52 -11.19
CA ALA A 97 33.32 10.89 -11.71
C ALA A 97 33.55 11.92 -10.60
N GLN A 98 32.90 11.74 -9.44
CA GLN A 98 33.09 12.60 -8.27
C GLN A 98 34.53 12.54 -7.73
N GLN A 99 35.13 11.35 -7.69
CA GLN A 99 36.52 11.19 -7.25
C GLN A 99 37.49 11.84 -8.25
N THR A 100 37.24 11.69 -9.55
CA THR A 100 38.03 12.32 -10.62
C THR A 100 37.95 13.85 -10.53
N GLN A 101 36.76 14.40 -10.29
CA GLN A 101 36.58 15.84 -10.09
C GLN A 101 37.40 16.35 -8.90
N ARG A 102 37.32 15.68 -7.74
CA ARG A 102 38.11 16.05 -6.55
C ARG A 102 39.61 16.00 -6.84
N ALA A 103 40.07 14.98 -7.57
CA ALA A 103 41.47 14.88 -7.95
C ALA A 103 41.90 16.06 -8.86
N CYS A 104 41.10 16.43 -9.86
CA CYS A 104 41.36 17.59 -10.71
C CYS A 104 41.38 18.91 -9.93
N GLU A 105 40.46 19.09 -8.97
CA GLU A 105 40.44 20.29 -8.11
C GLU A 105 41.69 20.39 -7.23
N THR A 106 42.16 19.26 -6.67
CA THR A 106 43.41 19.22 -5.90
C THR A 106 44.63 19.49 -6.77
N ASP A 107 44.66 18.97 -8.00
CA ASP A 107 45.75 19.19 -8.95
C ASP A 107 45.84 20.66 -9.37
N ALA A 108 44.70 21.28 -9.68
CA ALA A 108 44.63 22.71 -9.98
C ALA A 108 45.08 23.59 -8.80
N ARG A 109 44.68 23.26 -7.56
CA ARG A 109 45.16 23.96 -6.35
C ARG A 109 46.67 23.84 -6.18
N LEU A 110 47.21 22.65 -6.42
CA LEU A 110 48.63 22.39 -6.28
C LEU A 110 49.44 23.11 -7.37
N GLN A 111 48.93 23.15 -8.60
CA GLN A 111 49.53 23.89 -9.70
C GLN A 111 49.58 25.40 -9.41
N MET A 112 48.51 25.99 -8.88
CA MET A 112 48.51 27.40 -8.45
C MET A 112 49.56 27.66 -7.36
N LEU A 113 49.70 26.78 -6.37
CA LEU A 113 50.71 26.91 -5.32
C LEU A 113 52.14 26.83 -5.88
N LEU A 114 52.39 25.93 -6.83
CA LEU A 114 53.68 25.81 -7.50
C LEU A 114 54.01 27.04 -8.36
N GLU A 115 53.03 27.61 -9.06
CA GLU A 115 53.20 28.87 -9.80
C GLU A 115 53.50 30.05 -8.88
N ASP A 116 52.80 30.16 -7.75
CA ASP A 116 53.05 31.21 -6.74
C ASP A 116 54.45 31.06 -6.11
N CYS A 117 54.90 29.82 -5.86
CA CYS A 117 56.27 29.53 -5.40
C CYS A 117 57.33 29.90 -6.45
N ARG A 118 57.12 29.56 -7.73
CA ARG A 118 58.03 29.95 -8.82
C ARG A 118 58.11 31.46 -9.01
N GLY A 119 56.96 32.15 -8.94
CA GLY A 119 56.91 33.61 -9.00
C GLY A 119 57.71 34.28 -7.89
N ARG A 120 57.68 33.73 -6.67
CA ARG A 120 58.48 34.21 -5.55
C ARG A 120 59.97 33.92 -5.71
N HIS A 121 60.35 32.74 -6.22
CA HIS A 121 61.76 32.39 -6.44
C HIS A 121 62.45 33.33 -7.43
N HIS A 122 61.79 33.70 -8.52
CA HIS A 122 62.33 34.67 -9.48
C HIS A 122 62.49 36.08 -8.91
N HIS A 123 61.74 36.43 -7.86
CA HIS A 123 61.92 37.67 -7.12
C HIS A 123 63.11 37.63 -6.14
N VAL A 124 63.43 36.45 -5.62
CA VAL A 124 64.52 36.24 -4.65
C VAL A 124 65.88 36.15 -5.35
N GLU A 125 65.98 35.52 -6.52
CA GLU A 125 67.27 35.36 -7.24
C GLU A 125 67.85 36.67 -7.83
N ARG A 126 67.09 37.77 -7.88
CA ARG A 126 67.62 39.08 -8.30
C ARG A 126 68.08 39.96 -7.14
N HIS A 127 67.83 39.57 -5.90
CA HIS A 127 68.37 40.26 -4.73
C HIS A 127 69.59 39.50 -4.20
N ASP A 128 70.72 39.87 -4.79
CA ASP A 128 72.08 39.81 -4.26
C ASP A 128 72.13 39.83 -2.70
N GLU A 129 73.03 39.05 -2.09
CA GLU A 129 73.23 38.65 -0.68
C GLU A 129 73.21 39.75 0.43
N ARG A 130 72.51 40.85 0.23
CA ARG A 130 72.29 41.89 1.22
C ARG A 130 71.31 41.40 2.26
N VAL A 131 71.87 40.96 3.39
CA VAL A 131 71.35 41.12 4.76
C VAL A 131 69.87 41.51 4.74
N MET A 132 68.98 40.51 4.80
CA MET A 132 67.55 40.72 4.93
C MET A 132 67.31 41.79 6.01
N SER A 133 66.78 42.94 5.60
CA SER A 133 66.42 44.01 6.52
C SER A 133 65.55 43.43 7.64
N LYS A 134 65.80 43.82 8.89
CA LYS A 134 64.99 43.40 10.05
C LYS A 134 63.49 43.64 9.82
N ASP A 135 63.14 44.63 9.00
CA ASP A 135 61.76 44.95 8.66
C ASP A 135 61.11 43.89 7.75
N ALA A 136 61.87 43.35 6.80
CA ALA A 136 61.39 42.26 5.95
C ALA A 136 61.20 40.98 6.77
N LEU A 137 62.10 40.69 7.71
CA LEU A 137 61.99 39.56 8.64
C LEU A 137 60.73 39.68 9.51
N ARG A 138 60.44 40.87 10.06
CA ARG A 138 59.19 41.15 10.78
C ARG A 138 57.96 40.95 9.91
N LEU A 139 57.98 41.43 8.67
CA LEU A 139 56.87 41.26 7.73
C LEU A 139 56.60 39.78 7.41
N TYR A 140 57.65 38.98 7.21
CA TYR A 140 57.49 37.54 6.99
C TYR A 140 56.93 36.84 8.23
N GLN A 141 57.39 37.22 9.42
CA GLN A 141 56.87 36.65 10.67
C GLN A 141 55.39 36.98 10.87
N GLN A 142 54.97 38.21 10.61
CA GLN A 142 53.56 38.61 10.64
C GLN A 142 52.72 37.83 9.60
N LYS A 143 53.26 37.61 8.40
CA LYS A 143 52.57 36.79 7.37
C LYS A 143 52.45 35.33 7.79
N LEU A 144 53.46 34.77 8.46
CA LEU A 144 53.40 33.41 8.99
C LEU A 144 52.34 33.28 10.07
N GLU A 145 52.29 34.22 11.02
CA GLU A 145 51.26 34.27 12.07
C GLU A 145 49.85 34.38 11.47
N LEU A 146 49.66 35.21 10.44
CA LEU A 146 48.38 35.31 9.73
C LEU A 146 47.99 34.01 9.00
N LEU A 147 48.96 33.35 8.35
CA LEU A 147 48.72 32.08 7.67
C LEU A 147 48.42 30.96 8.65
N GLU A 148 49.10 30.93 9.79
CA GLU A 148 48.85 29.97 10.87
C GLU A 148 47.46 30.16 11.47
N GLY A 149 47.03 31.41 11.71
CA GLY A 149 45.66 31.71 12.13
C GLY A 149 44.62 31.23 11.12
N ARG A 150 44.80 31.55 9.82
CA ARG A 150 43.87 31.08 8.78
C ARG A 150 43.87 29.56 8.62
N MET A 151 44.99 28.89 8.88
CA MET A 151 45.08 27.43 8.85
C MET A 151 44.28 26.82 10.02
N GLN A 152 44.34 27.44 11.21
CA GLN A 152 43.52 27.04 12.35
C GLN A 152 42.02 27.22 12.06
N ASP A 153 41.61 28.36 11.48
CA ASP A 153 40.22 28.61 11.09
C ASP A 153 39.70 27.55 10.10
N VAL A 154 40.51 27.17 9.10
CA VAL A 154 40.15 26.13 8.14
C VAL A 154 40.08 24.76 8.82
N GLN A 155 40.96 24.47 9.77
CA GLN A 155 40.93 23.23 10.52
C GLN A 155 39.67 23.12 11.40
N GLU A 156 39.27 24.22 12.05
CA GLU A 156 38.01 24.29 12.81
C GLU A 156 36.80 24.11 11.89
N GLN A 157 36.79 24.78 10.73
CA GLN A 157 35.72 24.61 9.75
C GLN A 157 35.59 23.17 9.27
N VAL A 158 36.70 22.49 8.95
CA VAL A 158 36.70 21.07 8.55
C VAL A 158 36.17 20.19 9.67
N THR A 159 36.48 20.52 10.93
CA THR A 159 35.97 19.78 12.10
C THR A 159 34.45 19.95 12.20
N CYS A 160 33.94 21.18 12.08
CA CYS A 160 32.50 21.47 12.06
C CYS A 160 31.77 20.78 10.90
N ASP A 161 32.34 20.80 9.69
CA ASP A 161 31.77 20.13 8.52
C ASP A 161 31.73 18.61 8.70
N HIS A 162 32.74 18.03 9.37
CA HIS A 162 32.78 16.61 9.70
C HIS A 162 31.69 16.22 10.70
N GLU A 163 31.52 16.99 11.77
CA GLU A 163 30.45 16.77 12.76
C GLU A 163 29.06 16.89 12.12
N LEU A 164 28.87 17.87 11.24
CA LEU A 164 27.62 18.01 10.48
C LEU A 164 27.36 16.81 9.56
N PHE A 165 28.40 16.31 8.89
CA PHE A 165 28.31 15.11 8.06
C PHE A 165 27.92 13.87 8.89
N GLU A 166 28.54 13.65 10.05
CA GLU A 166 28.18 12.54 10.94
C GLU A 166 26.73 12.64 11.42
N TYR A 167 26.27 13.85 11.76
CA TYR A 167 24.88 14.09 12.15
C TYR A 167 23.89 13.77 11.01
N GLU A 168 24.15 14.26 9.80
CA GLU A 168 23.34 13.97 8.60
C GLU A 168 23.33 12.46 8.30
N GLN A 169 24.47 11.77 8.45
CA GLN A 169 24.58 10.33 8.28
C GLN A 169 23.72 9.57 9.31
N ALA A 170 23.79 9.96 10.59
CA ALA A 170 22.99 9.37 11.66
C ALA A 170 21.49 9.60 11.45
N LYS A 171 21.09 10.81 11.04
CA LYS A 171 19.71 11.17 10.69
C LYS A 171 19.18 10.32 9.53
N TRP A 172 19.99 10.12 8.49
CA TRP A 172 19.61 9.26 7.36
C TRP A 172 19.47 7.80 7.77
N ALA A 173 20.39 7.28 8.61
CA ALA A 173 20.31 5.93 9.15
C ALA A 173 19.04 5.71 9.99
N PHE A 174 18.66 6.69 10.83
CA PHE A 174 17.43 6.64 11.61
C PHE A 174 16.18 6.62 10.71
N LYS A 175 16.11 7.53 9.72
CA LYS A 175 14.99 7.59 8.76
C LYS A 175 14.84 6.26 7.99
N LYS A 176 15.96 5.63 7.63
CA LYS A 176 15.98 4.32 6.98
C LYS A 176 15.46 3.20 7.87
N ARG A 177 15.77 3.21 9.18
CA ARG A 177 15.18 2.26 10.16
C ARG A 177 13.67 2.46 10.27
N GLN A 178 13.22 3.70 10.44
CA GLN A 178 11.79 4.01 10.53
C GLN A 178 11.00 3.56 9.29
N GLN A 179 11.58 3.71 8.08
CA GLN A 179 10.95 3.20 6.87
C GLN A 179 10.88 1.66 6.82
N ARG A 180 11.90 0.96 7.34
CA ARG A 180 11.87 -0.50 7.47
C ARG A 180 10.80 -0.95 8.46
N ASP A 181 10.69 -0.29 9.61
CA ASP A 181 9.67 -0.62 10.63
C ASP A 181 8.25 -0.47 10.04
N LYS A 182 7.99 0.61 9.29
CA LYS A 182 6.72 0.79 8.56
C LYS A 182 6.47 -0.30 7.52
N TYR A 183 7.51 -0.74 6.82
CA TYR A 183 7.39 -1.82 5.85
C TYR A 183 7.07 -3.16 6.53
N ASP A 184 7.73 -3.45 7.67
CA ASP A 184 7.50 -4.65 8.47
C ASP A 184 6.09 -4.66 9.08
N GLU A 185 5.57 -3.51 9.51
CA GLU A 185 4.16 -3.36 9.94
C GLU A 185 3.17 -3.68 8.81
N VAL A 186 3.41 -3.16 7.60
CA VAL A 186 2.58 -3.46 6.42
C VAL A 186 2.68 -4.95 6.05
N LEU A 187 3.88 -5.52 6.13
CA LEU A 187 4.10 -6.94 5.86
C LEU A 187 3.34 -7.82 6.87
N ASP A 188 3.43 -7.52 8.17
CA ASP A 188 2.69 -8.23 9.22
C ASP A 188 1.16 -8.11 9.01
N ALA A 189 0.66 -6.90 8.69
CA ALA A 189 -0.74 -6.70 8.35
C ALA A 189 -1.16 -7.54 7.13
N SER A 190 -0.34 -7.58 6.08
CA SER A 190 -0.62 -8.37 4.86
C SER A 190 -0.67 -9.87 5.15
N VAL A 191 0.23 -10.38 5.99
CA VAL A 191 0.26 -11.79 6.42
C VAL A 191 -0.99 -12.11 7.26
N LYS A 192 -1.42 -11.20 8.13
CA LYS A 192 -2.67 -11.35 8.91
C LYS A 192 -3.89 -11.40 7.99
N VAL A 193 -3.99 -10.51 7.01
CA VAL A 193 -5.09 -10.51 6.01
C VAL A 193 -5.10 -11.82 5.21
N LEU A 194 -3.94 -12.27 4.74
CA LEU A 194 -3.81 -13.54 4.00
C LEU A 194 -4.26 -14.74 4.85
N LYS A 195 -3.90 -14.79 6.14
CA LYS A 195 -4.37 -15.83 7.06
C LYS A 195 -5.90 -15.83 7.18
N VAL A 196 -6.54 -14.65 7.31
CA VAL A 196 -8.00 -14.54 7.37
C VAL A 196 -8.66 -15.01 6.08
N LEU A 197 -8.11 -14.65 4.92
CA LEU A 197 -8.62 -15.09 3.62
C LEU A 197 -8.53 -16.62 3.46
N LEU A 198 -7.41 -17.23 3.86
CA LEU A 198 -7.25 -18.70 3.84
C LEU A 198 -8.23 -19.40 4.79
N ILE A 199 -8.47 -18.85 5.99
CA ILE A 199 -9.49 -19.38 6.91
C ILE A 199 -10.88 -19.29 6.28
N ARG A 200 -11.24 -18.15 5.68
CA ARG A 200 -12.52 -17.95 5.00
C ARG A 200 -12.70 -18.93 3.85
N GLU A 201 -11.68 -19.14 3.02
CA GLU A 201 -11.71 -20.11 1.93
C GLU A 201 -11.95 -21.54 2.44
N LYS A 202 -11.25 -21.96 3.50
CA LYS A 202 -11.48 -23.28 4.13
C LYS A 202 -12.90 -23.42 4.67
N LEU A 203 -13.46 -22.37 5.27
CA LEU A 203 -14.84 -22.39 5.76
C LEU A 203 -15.86 -22.47 4.63
N LEU A 204 -15.64 -21.74 3.52
CA LEU A 204 -16.48 -21.82 2.33
C LEU A 204 -16.45 -23.23 1.71
N LYS A 205 -15.26 -23.83 1.55
CA LYS A 205 -15.10 -25.22 1.08
C LYS A 205 -15.79 -26.23 2.00
N LYS A 206 -15.70 -26.06 3.32
CA LYS A 206 -16.42 -26.91 4.29
C LYS A 206 -17.93 -26.77 4.16
N HIS A 207 -18.43 -25.55 3.97
CA HIS A 207 -19.86 -25.28 3.77
C HIS A 207 -20.37 -25.90 2.46
N GLU A 208 -19.62 -25.76 1.37
CA GLU A 208 -19.93 -26.36 0.06
C GLU A 208 -19.99 -27.89 0.14
N CYS A 209 -18.98 -28.53 0.75
CA CYS A 209 -18.99 -29.98 0.98
C CYS A 209 -20.20 -30.43 1.82
N SER A 210 -20.55 -29.66 2.86
CA SER A 210 -21.72 -29.95 3.70
C SER A 210 -23.05 -29.76 2.96
N ARG A 211 -23.09 -28.86 1.97
CA ARG A 211 -24.25 -28.68 1.09
C ARG A 211 -24.36 -29.87 0.12
N GLN A 212 -23.26 -30.21 -0.55
CA GLN A 212 -23.22 -31.34 -1.48
C GLN A 212 -23.61 -32.66 -0.81
N LYS A 213 -23.20 -32.87 0.45
CA LYS A 213 -23.64 -34.05 1.22
C LYS A 213 -25.15 -34.09 1.40
N ARG A 214 -25.79 -32.96 1.74
CA ARG A 214 -27.26 -32.86 1.87
C ARG A 214 -27.98 -33.08 0.54
N ASP A 215 -27.42 -32.55 -0.54
CA ASP A 215 -27.97 -32.72 -1.88
C ASP A 215 -27.90 -34.20 -2.31
N ASN A 216 -26.79 -34.89 -2.01
CA ASN A 216 -26.65 -36.33 -2.24
C ASN A 216 -27.63 -37.14 -1.37
N GLU A 217 -27.76 -36.83 -0.08
CA GLU A 217 -28.73 -37.49 0.82
C GLU A 217 -30.18 -37.31 0.32
N LEU A 218 -30.52 -36.11 -0.20
CA LEU A 218 -31.82 -35.83 -0.80
C LEU A 218 -32.03 -36.63 -2.09
N GLN A 219 -31.01 -36.74 -2.93
CA GLN A 219 -31.06 -37.52 -4.17
C GLN A 219 -31.21 -39.02 -3.89
N GLU A 220 -30.50 -39.56 -2.90
CA GLU A 220 -30.65 -40.94 -2.43
C GLU A 220 -32.08 -41.19 -1.92
N TYR A 221 -32.63 -40.27 -1.13
CA TYR A 221 -33.99 -40.36 -0.64
C TYR A 221 -35.03 -40.33 -1.77
N GLN A 222 -34.83 -39.47 -2.79
CA GLN A 222 -35.68 -39.45 -3.99
C GLN A 222 -35.61 -40.78 -4.76
N LEU A 223 -34.41 -41.36 -4.90
CA LEU A 223 -34.22 -42.63 -5.59
C LEU A 223 -34.86 -43.81 -4.84
N GLU A 224 -34.83 -43.79 -3.50
CA GLU A 224 -35.52 -44.77 -2.68
C GLU A 224 -37.05 -44.65 -2.84
N LEU A 225 -37.59 -43.42 -2.85
CA LEU A 225 -39.02 -43.18 -3.11
C LEU A 225 -39.46 -43.66 -4.50
N THR A 226 -38.66 -43.43 -5.54
CA THR A 226 -39.00 -43.93 -6.89
C THR A 226 -38.96 -45.45 -6.96
N ARG A 227 -38.02 -46.09 -6.26
CA ARG A 227 -37.96 -47.56 -6.13
C ARG A 227 -39.20 -48.11 -5.42
N GLN A 228 -39.64 -47.47 -4.33
CA GLN A 228 -40.85 -47.86 -3.61
C GLN A 228 -42.11 -47.67 -4.46
N ALA A 229 -42.21 -46.56 -5.19
CA ALA A 229 -43.31 -46.30 -6.12
C ALA A 229 -43.38 -47.35 -7.24
N ALA A 230 -42.25 -47.71 -7.83
CA ALA A 230 -42.17 -48.78 -8.84
C ALA A 230 -42.63 -50.13 -8.26
N THR A 231 -42.18 -50.48 -7.05
CA THR A 231 -42.60 -51.72 -6.38
C THR A 231 -44.12 -51.74 -6.15
N LEU A 232 -44.68 -50.64 -5.65
CA LEU A 232 -46.14 -50.49 -5.46
C LEU A 232 -46.89 -50.61 -6.79
N GLN A 233 -46.38 -50.01 -7.86
CA GLN A 233 -46.98 -50.11 -9.19
C GLN A 233 -47.00 -51.56 -9.68
N THR A 234 -45.92 -52.33 -9.50
CA THR A 234 -45.88 -53.76 -9.85
C THR A 234 -46.92 -54.55 -9.06
N THR A 235 -46.98 -54.40 -7.74
CA THR A 235 -47.96 -55.11 -6.91
C THR A 235 -49.41 -54.74 -7.27
N ALA A 236 -49.66 -53.48 -7.64
CA ALA A 236 -50.98 -53.04 -8.09
C ALA A 236 -51.38 -53.72 -9.41
N HIS A 237 -50.43 -53.86 -10.36
CA HIS A 237 -50.68 -54.58 -11.61
C HIS A 237 -50.97 -56.07 -11.38
N GLU A 238 -50.22 -56.74 -10.51
CA GLU A 238 -50.46 -58.13 -10.13
C GLU A 238 -51.85 -58.32 -9.52
N LEU A 239 -52.23 -57.46 -8.55
CA LEU A 239 -53.56 -57.50 -7.94
C LEU A 239 -54.68 -57.26 -8.97
N MET A 240 -54.49 -56.31 -9.89
CA MET A 240 -55.45 -56.08 -10.97
C MET A 240 -55.60 -57.30 -11.88
N GLN A 241 -54.51 -58.00 -12.17
CA GLN A 241 -54.52 -59.23 -12.96
C GLN A 241 -55.23 -60.37 -12.23
N GLU A 242 -54.96 -60.57 -10.94
CA GLU A 242 -55.67 -61.58 -10.13
C GLU A 242 -57.15 -61.29 -10.03
N CYS A 243 -57.54 -60.04 -9.76
CA CYS A 243 -58.94 -59.62 -9.77
C CYS A 243 -59.60 -59.89 -11.12
N ALA A 244 -58.92 -59.60 -12.24
CA ALA A 244 -59.43 -59.89 -13.58
C ALA A 244 -59.65 -61.40 -13.80
N MET A 245 -58.71 -62.25 -13.37
CA MET A 245 -58.87 -63.71 -13.45
C MET A 245 -60.06 -64.20 -12.63
N VAL A 246 -60.23 -63.72 -11.39
CA VAL A 246 -61.37 -64.08 -10.54
C VAL A 246 -62.70 -63.67 -11.21
N LEU A 247 -62.76 -62.47 -11.78
CA LEU A 247 -63.96 -62.00 -12.49
C LEU A 247 -64.28 -62.87 -13.72
N LEU A 248 -63.27 -63.34 -14.46
CA LEU A 248 -63.46 -64.26 -15.59
C LEU A 248 -64.00 -65.62 -15.13
N VAL A 249 -63.47 -66.19 -14.05
CA VAL A 249 -63.96 -67.46 -13.48
C VAL A 249 -65.40 -67.33 -13.01
N LEU A 250 -65.74 -66.25 -12.30
CA LEU A 250 -67.11 -65.96 -11.87
C LEU A 250 -68.06 -65.82 -13.07
N GLN A 251 -67.62 -65.19 -14.16
CA GLN A 251 -68.39 -65.07 -15.39
C GLN A 251 -68.63 -66.43 -16.06
N GLN A 252 -67.61 -67.30 -16.16
CA GLN A 252 -67.75 -68.65 -16.71
C GLN A 252 -68.71 -69.51 -15.88
N LEU A 253 -68.60 -69.47 -14.55
CA LEU A 253 -69.53 -70.16 -13.65
C LEU A 253 -70.97 -69.68 -13.83
N ALA A 254 -71.19 -68.37 -14.01
CA ALA A 254 -72.51 -67.83 -14.28
C ALA A 254 -73.09 -68.32 -15.62
N VAL A 255 -72.26 -68.47 -16.67
CA VAL A 255 -72.67 -69.00 -17.97
C VAL A 255 -73.01 -70.50 -17.87
N LEU A 256 -72.15 -71.30 -17.23
CA LEU A 256 -72.39 -72.74 -17.02
C LEU A 256 -73.64 -73.01 -16.16
N ARG A 257 -73.89 -72.19 -15.14
CA ARG A 257 -75.12 -72.31 -14.34
C ARG A 257 -76.37 -71.97 -15.17
N ARG A 258 -76.27 -71.00 -16.08
CA ARG A 258 -77.38 -70.64 -16.97
C ARG A 258 -77.73 -71.75 -17.96
N SER A 259 -76.75 -72.51 -18.45
CA SER A 259 -77.00 -73.69 -19.30
C SER A 259 -77.53 -74.89 -18.52
N SER A 260 -77.11 -75.08 -17.25
CA SER A 260 -77.57 -76.19 -16.41
C SER A 260 -79.01 -76.04 -15.89
N ASN A 261 -79.52 -74.81 -15.72
CA ASN A 261 -80.86 -74.55 -15.19
C ASN A 261 -82.02 -74.81 -16.16
N GLN A 262 -81.76 -75.34 -17.37
CA GLN A 262 -82.81 -75.64 -18.34
C GLN A 262 -83.48 -77.01 -18.12
N VAL A 263 -83.01 -77.85 -17.18
CA VAL A 263 -83.44 -79.27 -17.08
C VAL A 263 -84.06 -79.70 -15.74
N GLN A 264 -83.98 -78.95 -14.65
CA GLN A 264 -84.61 -79.39 -13.37
C GLN A 264 -85.40 -78.29 -12.67
N GLY A 265 -86.71 -78.53 -12.57
CA GLY A 265 -87.61 -77.82 -11.69
C GLY A 265 -87.42 -78.25 -10.23
N ALA A 266 -87.60 -77.26 -9.35
CA ALA A 266 -87.83 -77.41 -7.91
C ALA A 266 -86.72 -78.09 -7.08
N LEU A 267 -85.67 -77.35 -6.71
CA LEU A 267 -85.15 -77.32 -5.33
C LEU A 267 -84.07 -76.24 -5.14
N GLY A 268 -84.19 -75.46 -4.05
CA GLY A 268 -83.06 -74.80 -3.38
C GLY A 268 -82.72 -73.38 -3.84
N ASP A 269 -83.28 -72.40 -3.14
CA ASP A 269 -83.07 -70.96 -3.29
C ASP A 269 -81.64 -70.53 -2.89
N TRP A 270 -80.66 -70.79 -3.75
CA TRP A 270 -79.29 -70.27 -3.61
C TRP A 270 -79.19 -68.92 -4.31
N THR A 271 -79.49 -67.87 -3.57
CA THR A 271 -79.25 -66.47 -3.97
C THR A 271 -77.75 -66.24 -4.18
N LEU A 272 -77.37 -66.07 -5.44
CA LEU A 272 -76.01 -65.68 -5.83
C LEU A 272 -75.65 -64.34 -5.16
N PRO A 273 -74.53 -64.24 -4.43
CA PRO A 273 -74.15 -63.04 -3.72
C PRO A 273 -73.40 -62.10 -4.67
N ALA A 274 -74.10 -61.50 -5.63
CA ALA A 274 -73.77 -60.19 -6.20
C ALA A 274 -74.70 -59.90 -7.38
N LYS A 275 -75.52 -58.86 -7.24
CA LYS A 275 -76.24 -58.31 -8.39
C LYS A 275 -75.21 -57.73 -9.37
N PRO A 276 -75.38 -57.87 -10.70
CA PRO A 276 -74.42 -57.38 -11.72
C PRO A 276 -74.08 -55.87 -11.60
N VAL A 277 -74.93 -55.10 -10.93
CA VAL A 277 -74.68 -53.68 -10.58
C VAL A 277 -73.51 -53.51 -9.60
N GLN A 278 -73.32 -54.42 -8.64
CA GLN A 278 -72.21 -54.36 -7.68
C GLN A 278 -70.86 -54.61 -8.35
N MET A 279 -70.79 -55.54 -9.31
CA MET A 279 -69.57 -55.86 -10.05
C MET A 279 -69.13 -54.68 -10.95
N LYS A 280 -70.09 -54.00 -11.59
CA LYS A 280 -69.82 -52.78 -12.38
C LYS A 280 -69.28 -51.63 -11.52
N ASN A 281 -69.81 -51.47 -10.30
CA ASN A 281 -69.31 -50.46 -9.36
C ASN A 281 -67.91 -50.81 -8.83
N MET A 282 -67.62 -52.09 -8.63
CA MET A 282 -66.31 -52.55 -8.19
C MET A 282 -65.24 -52.33 -9.27
N ILE A 283 -65.55 -52.65 -10.53
CA ILE A 283 -64.67 -52.36 -11.69
C ILE A 283 -64.46 -50.84 -11.86
N LYS A 284 -65.51 -50.03 -11.67
CA LYS A 284 -65.40 -48.57 -11.73
C LYS A 284 -64.51 -48.02 -10.61
N ARG A 285 -64.62 -48.56 -9.39
CA ARG A 285 -63.73 -48.20 -8.27
C ARG A 285 -62.29 -48.61 -8.53
N LEU A 286 -62.04 -49.80 -9.07
CA LEU A 286 -60.70 -50.26 -9.44
C LEU A 286 -60.05 -49.35 -10.51
N LYS A 287 -60.78 -49.01 -11.58
CA LYS A 287 -60.29 -48.05 -12.59
C LYS A 287 -60.06 -46.64 -12.03
N GLN A 288 -60.81 -46.24 -11.02
CA GLN A 288 -60.64 -44.94 -10.36
C GLN A 288 -59.40 -44.91 -9.46
N VAL A 289 -59.09 -46.04 -8.80
CA VAL A 289 -57.81 -46.23 -8.08
C VAL A 289 -56.64 -46.26 -9.06
N GLU A 290 -56.76 -47.00 -10.17
CA GLU A 290 -55.74 -47.04 -11.24
C GLU A 290 -55.48 -45.63 -11.82
N ALA A 291 -56.52 -44.86 -12.13
CA ALA A 291 -56.37 -43.48 -12.61
C ALA A 291 -55.79 -42.53 -11.54
N ALA A 292 -56.11 -42.73 -10.26
CA ALA A 292 -55.55 -41.94 -9.16
C ALA A 292 -54.07 -42.24 -8.91
N LEU A 293 -53.63 -43.48 -9.20
CA LEU A 293 -52.22 -43.88 -9.13
C LEU A 293 -51.45 -43.45 -10.39
N GLY A 294 -52.05 -43.55 -11.58
CA GLY A 294 -51.41 -43.21 -12.86
C GLY A 294 -51.37 -41.73 -13.23
N ARG A 295 -52.20 -40.86 -12.62
CA ARG A 295 -52.18 -39.39 -12.85
C ARG A 295 -51.31 -38.60 -11.89
N ARG A 296 -50.63 -39.24 -10.93
CA ARG A 296 -49.55 -38.56 -10.22
C ARG A 296 -48.31 -38.61 -11.12
N ASP A 297 -48.33 -37.77 -12.16
CA ASP A 297 -47.08 -37.23 -12.68
C ASP A 297 -46.38 -36.61 -11.46
N CYS A 298 -45.26 -37.18 -11.06
CA CYS A 298 -44.40 -36.65 -10.00
C CYS A 298 -43.70 -35.37 -10.48
N SER A 299 -44.40 -34.49 -11.21
CA SER A 299 -44.06 -33.08 -11.31
C SER A 299 -44.33 -32.49 -9.94
N PHE A 300 -43.33 -32.65 -9.05
CA PHE A 300 -43.25 -31.87 -7.83
C PHE A 300 -43.50 -30.41 -8.21
N PRO A 301 -44.37 -29.67 -7.48
CA PRO A 301 -44.48 -28.24 -7.69
C PRO A 301 -43.08 -27.67 -7.56
N ASN A 302 -42.62 -26.96 -8.60
CA ASN A 302 -41.34 -26.25 -8.59
C ASN A 302 -41.17 -25.59 -7.22
N LEU A 303 -40.19 -26.08 -6.45
CA LEU A 303 -39.81 -25.43 -5.21
C LEU A 303 -39.48 -23.99 -5.60
N PRO A 304 -40.13 -22.97 -5.01
CA PRO A 304 -39.81 -21.58 -5.33
C PRO A 304 -38.33 -21.35 -5.06
N ASP A 305 -37.65 -20.75 -6.04
CA ASP A 305 -36.23 -20.43 -5.99
C ASP A 305 -35.85 -19.81 -4.63
N ALA A 306 -34.90 -20.44 -3.95
CA ALA A 306 -34.41 -20.07 -2.63
C ALA A 306 -33.55 -18.79 -2.63
N ASN A 307 -33.94 -17.76 -3.39
CA ASN A 307 -33.25 -16.47 -3.49
C ASN A 307 -34.08 -15.28 -2.98
N THR A 308 -35.23 -15.49 -2.33
CA THR A 308 -35.98 -14.39 -1.71
C THR A 308 -36.10 -14.56 -0.20
N ALA A 309 -35.30 -13.76 0.51
CA ALA A 309 -35.51 -13.27 1.87
C ALA A 309 -35.68 -14.31 3.00
N SER A 310 -34.56 -14.63 3.63
CA SER A 310 -34.48 -15.14 5.00
C SER A 310 -35.05 -14.10 6.00
N GLN A 311 -36.31 -14.26 6.43
CA GLN A 311 -36.74 -13.81 7.76
C GLN A 311 -36.64 -14.98 8.75
N PRO A 312 -36.05 -14.80 9.94
CA PRO A 312 -35.90 -15.87 10.90
C PRO A 312 -37.17 -16.06 11.73
N LEU A 313 -37.73 -17.27 11.66
CA LEU A 313 -38.70 -17.76 12.64
C LEU A 313 -37.97 -18.00 13.97
N GLN A 314 -38.48 -17.33 15.01
CA GLN A 314 -38.00 -17.35 16.38
C GLN A 314 -38.00 -18.76 16.97
N PHE A 315 -36.81 -19.34 17.14
CA PHE A 315 -36.57 -20.40 18.13
C PHE A 315 -35.72 -19.87 19.28
N LYS A 316 -36.33 -19.93 20.45
CA LYS A 316 -35.89 -19.43 21.75
C LYS A 316 -34.81 -20.34 22.34
N LYS A 317 -33.51 -20.01 22.20
CA LYS A 317 -32.50 -20.15 23.29
C LYS A 317 -31.08 -19.70 22.90
N MET A 318 -30.49 -18.97 23.84
CA MET A 318 -29.06 -18.68 24.08
C MET A 318 -28.36 -17.61 23.23
N ARG A 319 -28.30 -16.44 23.88
CA ARG A 319 -27.39 -15.29 23.75
C ARG A 319 -25.96 -15.68 23.32
N MET A 320 -25.50 -15.20 22.16
CA MET A 320 -24.11 -14.75 21.92
C MET A 320 -23.90 -14.17 20.51
N THR A 321 -24.57 -13.08 20.13
CA THR A 321 -24.27 -12.39 18.85
C THR A 321 -24.68 -10.92 18.89
N ALA A 322 -23.80 -10.07 19.45
CA ALA A 322 -23.96 -8.61 19.40
C ALA A 322 -22.68 -7.88 18.97
N VAL A 323 -21.68 -8.57 18.38
CA VAL A 323 -20.39 -7.95 17.99
C VAL A 323 -20.14 -8.01 16.46
N ALA A 324 -20.92 -8.77 15.70
CA ALA A 324 -20.61 -9.04 14.29
C ALA A 324 -21.14 -8.01 13.27
N PHE A 325 -22.02 -7.08 13.67
CA PHE A 325 -22.63 -6.12 12.73
C PHE A 325 -21.91 -4.76 12.67
N ALA A 326 -20.95 -4.47 13.54
CA ALA A 326 -20.19 -3.22 13.51
C ALA A 326 -19.04 -3.24 12.47
N PHE A 327 -18.55 -4.41 12.06
CA PHE A 327 -17.39 -4.53 11.17
C PHE A 327 -17.73 -4.58 9.67
N LEU A 328 -19.00 -4.77 9.30
CA LEU A 328 -19.42 -4.89 7.90
C LEU A 328 -19.64 -3.53 7.21
N GLY A 329 -19.75 -2.44 7.98
CA GLY A 329 -19.92 -1.08 7.45
C GLY A 329 -18.61 -0.40 7.00
N LEU A 330 -17.44 -0.95 7.35
CA LEU A 330 -16.15 -0.29 7.11
C LEU A 330 -15.46 -0.69 5.78
N LEU A 331 -16.05 -1.59 4.98
CA LEU A 331 -15.38 -2.23 3.84
C LEU A 331 -15.96 -1.88 2.45
N LEU A 332 -16.91 -0.94 2.36
CA LEU A 332 -17.44 -0.42 1.10
C LEU A 332 -17.02 1.04 0.87
N VAL A 333 -15.74 1.26 0.52
CA VAL A 333 -15.29 2.45 -0.21
C VAL A 333 -14.43 1.97 -1.37
N VAL A 334 -14.94 2.10 -2.58
CA VAL A 334 -14.32 1.70 -3.85
C VAL A 334 -14.22 2.93 -4.75
N PHE A 335 -12.96 3.31 -5.05
CA PHE A 335 -12.35 3.97 -6.21
C PHE A 335 -12.82 5.34 -6.76
N PRO A 336 -11.87 6.14 -7.32
CA PRO A 336 -12.08 7.53 -7.71
C PRO A 336 -12.59 7.68 -9.16
N ALA A 337 -13.38 8.72 -9.39
CA ALA A 337 -13.84 9.16 -10.70
C ALA A 337 -12.83 10.10 -11.37
N GLU A 338 -12.70 9.97 -12.69
CA GLU A 338 -11.88 10.77 -13.60
C GLU A 338 -12.25 12.27 -13.53
N ALA A 339 -11.23 13.13 -13.37
CA ALA A 339 -11.40 14.57 -13.34
C ALA A 339 -11.27 15.15 -14.76
N THR A 340 -12.40 15.55 -15.34
CA THR A 340 -12.45 16.48 -16.47
C THR A 340 -12.20 17.91 -15.96
N VAL A 341 -11.27 18.60 -16.61
CA VAL A 341 -10.88 19.98 -16.31
C VAL A 341 -12.01 20.92 -16.74
N GLY A 342 -12.78 21.39 -15.75
CA GLY A 342 -13.80 22.42 -15.92
C GLY A 342 -13.71 23.44 -14.78
N ALA A 343 -13.52 24.70 -15.14
CA ALA A 343 -13.37 25.85 -14.24
C ALA A 343 -14.46 25.87 -13.13
N CYS A 344 -14.03 25.90 -11.87
CA CYS A 344 -14.91 25.85 -10.70
C CYS A 344 -14.96 27.21 -10.00
N GLY A 345 -15.80 28.11 -10.50
CA GLY A 345 -16.36 29.18 -9.68
C GLY A 345 -17.47 28.62 -8.81
N GLY A 346 -17.30 28.63 -7.49
CA GLY A 346 -18.32 28.28 -6.50
C GLY A 346 -18.57 26.78 -6.32
N LYS A 347 -17.75 26.10 -5.51
CA LYS A 347 -18.05 24.73 -5.08
C LYS A 347 -18.04 24.63 -3.55
N ASN A 348 -19.19 24.25 -3.03
CA ASN A 348 -19.40 23.83 -1.65
C ASN A 348 -18.48 22.63 -1.35
N CYS A 349 -18.01 22.52 -0.10
CA CYS A 349 -17.18 21.39 0.28
C CYS A 349 -17.92 20.05 0.10
N THR A 350 -17.25 19.08 -0.52
CA THR A 350 -17.76 17.73 -0.80
C THR A 350 -17.27 16.67 0.18
N LEU A 351 -16.34 17.01 1.07
CA LEU A 351 -15.78 16.10 2.07
C LEU A 351 -16.84 15.77 3.14
N ALA A 352 -17.15 14.49 3.30
CA ALA A 352 -18.04 14.01 4.36
C ALA A 352 -17.30 13.98 5.70
N CYS A 353 -17.55 14.97 6.56
CA CYS A 353 -16.97 15.04 7.90
C CYS A 353 -17.75 14.22 8.94
N GLN A 354 -17.10 13.87 10.05
CA GLN A 354 -17.77 13.16 11.14
C GLN A 354 -18.81 14.06 11.83
N PRO A 355 -19.82 13.47 12.51
CA PRO A 355 -20.76 14.26 13.31
C PRO A 355 -20.02 15.12 14.34
N GLY A 356 -20.23 16.44 14.30
CA GLY A 356 -19.50 17.40 15.14
C GLY A 356 -18.35 18.12 14.45
N GLU A 357 -18.12 17.88 13.15
CA GLU A 357 -17.14 18.59 12.32
C GLU A 357 -17.83 19.31 11.16
N LYS A 358 -17.27 20.44 10.74
CA LYS A 358 -17.67 21.16 9.52
C LYS A 358 -16.51 21.14 8.53
N CYS A 359 -16.83 20.95 7.25
CA CYS A 359 -15.81 21.07 6.22
C CYS A 359 -15.52 22.54 5.91
N VAL A 360 -14.25 22.91 5.90
CA VAL A 360 -13.76 24.24 5.52
C VAL A 360 -12.71 24.09 4.42
N LEU A 361 -12.74 25.01 3.45
CA LEU A 361 -11.68 25.14 2.45
C LEU A 361 -10.52 25.93 3.05
N GLN A 362 -9.39 25.28 3.25
CA GLN A 362 -8.18 25.92 3.78
C GLN A 362 -7.28 26.32 2.61
N THR A 363 -6.96 27.61 2.52
CA THR A 363 -5.97 28.12 1.57
C THR A 363 -4.58 27.72 2.05
N VAL A 364 -3.88 26.92 1.25
CA VAL A 364 -2.50 26.52 1.52
C VAL A 364 -1.52 27.37 0.73
N THR A 365 -0.43 27.75 1.38
CA THR A 365 0.70 28.44 0.74
C THR A 365 1.63 27.39 0.14
N CYS A 366 1.67 27.27 -1.19
CA CYS A 366 2.68 26.43 -1.85
C CYS A 366 3.84 27.27 -2.38
N ILE A 367 4.97 26.59 -2.57
CA ILE A 367 6.22 27.16 -3.09
C ILE A 367 6.05 27.70 -4.52
N ARG A 368 5.07 27.20 -5.29
CA ARG A 368 4.75 27.65 -6.66
C ARG A 368 3.23 27.84 -6.82
N ALA A 369 2.81 29.01 -7.32
CA ALA A 369 1.42 29.36 -7.56
C ALA A 369 0.94 28.90 -8.97
N PRO A 370 -0.37 28.62 -9.18
CA PRO A 370 -1.48 28.73 -8.22
C PRO A 370 -1.73 27.46 -7.37
N CYS A 371 -2.08 27.66 -6.10
CA CYS A 371 -2.42 26.59 -5.16
C CYS A 371 -3.93 26.41 -5.06
N PRO A 372 -4.48 25.24 -5.44
CA PRO A 372 -5.88 24.96 -5.18
C PRO A 372 -6.10 24.81 -3.66
N PRO A 373 -7.18 25.39 -3.10
CA PRO A 373 -7.53 25.21 -1.69
C PRO A 373 -7.84 23.74 -1.40
N ILE A 374 -7.45 23.28 -0.21
CA ILE A 374 -7.72 21.91 0.25
C ILE A 374 -8.97 21.89 1.14
N GLN A 375 -9.74 20.80 1.08
CA GLN A 375 -10.91 20.59 1.93
C GLN A 375 -10.48 19.87 3.22
N THR A 376 -10.76 20.46 4.38
CA THR A 376 -10.41 19.88 5.69
C THR A 376 -11.62 19.90 6.62
N CYS A 377 -11.83 18.83 7.38
CA CYS A 377 -12.83 18.79 8.45
C CYS A 377 -12.24 19.42 9.71
N VAL A 378 -12.91 20.44 10.24
CA VAL A 378 -12.57 21.06 11.53
C VAL A 378 -13.73 20.84 12.48
N ALA A 379 -13.43 20.49 13.74
CA ALA A 379 -14.43 20.36 14.78
C ALA A 379 -15.28 21.65 14.83
N ILE A 380 -16.60 21.49 14.87
CA ILE A 380 -17.52 22.56 15.23
C ILE A 380 -17.21 22.80 16.69
N ALA A 381 -16.45 23.86 16.97
CA ALA A 381 -16.20 24.29 18.34
C ALA A 381 -17.58 24.44 19.01
N GLY A 382 -17.92 23.45 19.83
CA GLY A 382 -19.10 23.53 20.67
C GLY A 382 -18.88 24.68 21.64
N ASP A 383 -19.89 25.50 21.82
CA ASP A 383 -19.94 26.66 22.73
C ASP A 383 -19.82 26.24 24.22
N SER A 384 -18.88 25.37 24.57
CA SER A 384 -18.41 25.16 25.95
C SER A 384 -17.27 26.12 26.20
N GLU A 385 -17.71 27.28 26.67
CA GLU A 385 -17.05 28.55 26.95
C GLU A 385 -16.02 28.46 28.09
N GLU A 386 -15.00 27.62 27.94
CA GLU A 386 -13.76 27.75 28.69
C GLU A 386 -12.61 27.77 27.67
N THR A 387 -12.42 28.93 27.04
CA THR A 387 -11.16 29.22 26.35
C THR A 387 -10.04 28.99 27.36
N PRO A 388 -9.05 28.14 27.08
CA PRO A 388 -7.95 27.91 28.00
C PRO A 388 -7.30 29.27 28.28
N ALA A 389 -7.46 29.75 29.52
CA ALA A 389 -6.92 31.02 29.92
C ALA A 389 -5.41 30.84 30.09
N CYS A 390 -4.62 31.58 29.32
CA CYS A 390 -3.18 31.54 29.50
C CYS A 390 -2.82 31.97 30.93
N THR A 391 -1.95 31.18 31.58
CA THR A 391 -1.51 31.42 32.96
C THR A 391 -0.17 32.14 33.06
N MET A 392 0.58 32.25 31.95
CA MET A 392 1.87 32.95 31.89
C MET A 392 1.76 34.47 32.09
N ALA A 393 2.62 35.03 32.95
CA ALA A 393 2.77 36.46 33.12
C ALA A 393 3.66 37.04 32.00
N CYS A 394 3.12 37.96 31.20
CA CYS A 394 3.84 38.64 30.13
C CYS A 394 4.23 40.08 30.54
N GLY A 395 5.15 40.69 29.80
CA GLY A 395 5.54 42.09 30.01
C GLY A 395 4.40 43.09 29.73
N GLU A 396 4.59 44.35 30.12
CA GLU A 396 3.58 45.44 30.01
C GLU A 396 3.02 45.62 28.59
N PHE A 397 3.83 45.32 27.56
CA PHE A 397 3.45 45.44 26.15
C PHE A 397 3.30 44.09 25.45
N GLN A 398 2.97 43.05 26.20
CA GLN A 398 2.80 41.70 25.68
C GLN A 398 1.48 41.10 26.15
N THR A 399 0.85 40.34 25.27
CA THR A 399 -0.34 39.55 25.60
C THR A 399 -0.01 38.07 25.53
N CYS A 400 -0.50 37.29 26.49
CA CYS A 400 -0.30 35.86 26.41
C CYS A 400 -1.26 35.22 25.41
N GLN A 401 -0.72 34.35 24.55
CA GLN A 401 -1.47 33.57 23.58
C GLN A 401 -1.09 32.09 23.69
N ILE A 402 -1.99 31.22 23.24
CA ILE A 402 -1.78 29.77 23.19
C ILE A 402 -1.61 29.37 21.73
N TYR A 403 -0.50 28.70 21.41
CA TYR A 403 -0.23 28.19 20.08
C TYR A 403 -1.11 26.96 19.81
N GLU A 404 -2.15 27.12 18.98
CA GLU A 404 -3.17 26.10 18.73
C GLU A 404 -2.65 24.68 18.39
N PRO A 405 -1.54 24.51 17.62
CA PRO A 405 -1.07 23.18 17.26
C PRO A 405 -0.59 22.34 18.44
N ASP A 406 0.10 22.96 19.40
CA ASP A 406 0.81 22.25 20.48
C ASP A 406 0.28 22.61 21.87
N GLY A 407 -0.61 23.60 21.97
CA GLY A 407 -1.14 24.12 23.22
C GLY A 407 -0.12 24.90 24.06
N THR A 408 1.04 25.25 23.51
CA THR A 408 2.09 25.96 24.24
C THR A 408 1.74 27.43 24.41
N GLU A 409 1.85 27.93 25.64
CA GLU A 409 1.69 29.36 25.96
C GLU A 409 2.93 30.18 25.53
N TYR A 410 2.72 31.36 24.95
CA TYR A 410 3.79 32.31 24.61
C TYR A 410 3.32 33.76 24.76
N CYS A 411 4.26 34.68 24.99
CA CYS A 411 3.99 36.12 25.04
C CYS A 411 4.17 36.75 23.65
N ALA A 412 3.09 37.31 23.10
CA ALA A 412 3.08 38.03 21.83
C ALA A 412 3.15 39.53 22.09
N ASP A 413 3.96 40.26 21.31
CA ASP A 413 3.99 41.71 21.38
C ASP A 413 2.65 42.32 20.94
N VAL A 414 2.19 43.35 21.68
CA VAL A 414 1.03 44.17 21.30
C VAL A 414 1.42 45.63 21.14
N CYS A 415 0.84 46.29 20.15
CA CYS A 415 0.93 47.74 20.02
C CYS A 415 -0.15 48.39 20.87
N SER A 416 0.24 49.02 21.98
CA SER A 416 -0.63 49.82 22.85
C SER A 416 -0.07 51.23 23.01
N GLU A 417 -0.91 52.16 23.46
CA GLU A 417 -0.49 53.54 23.76
C GLU A 417 0.66 53.54 24.77
N GLY A 418 1.69 54.34 24.50
CA GLY A 418 2.89 54.43 25.34
C GLY A 418 4.02 53.45 25.02
N ARG A 419 3.80 52.44 24.16
CA ARG A 419 4.88 51.54 23.72
C ARG A 419 5.95 52.25 22.90
N CYS A 420 5.52 53.19 22.06
CA CYS A 420 6.39 53.96 21.17
C CYS A 420 6.39 55.45 21.56
N PRO A 421 7.50 56.20 21.32
CA PRO A 421 7.58 57.64 21.55
C PRO A 421 6.47 58.44 20.85
N GLN A 422 6.14 59.61 21.41
CA GLN A 422 5.33 60.63 20.72
C GLN A 422 6.03 60.93 19.37
N ASP A 423 5.28 60.85 18.26
CA ASP A 423 5.73 60.98 16.85
C ASP A 423 6.13 59.68 16.10
N SER A 424 5.99 58.52 16.75
CA SER A 424 6.20 57.21 16.11
C SER A 424 4.95 56.32 16.15
N THR A 425 4.75 55.51 15.11
CA THR A 425 3.63 54.59 14.96
C THR A 425 4.12 53.18 15.27
N CYS A 426 3.44 52.48 16.19
CA CYS A 426 3.72 51.08 16.46
C CYS A 426 3.09 50.19 15.38
N GLU A 427 3.90 49.37 14.71
CA GLU A 427 3.43 48.36 13.76
C GLU A 427 3.92 46.98 14.18
N LEU A 428 3.04 45.96 14.09
CA LEU A 428 3.42 44.58 14.30
C LEU A 428 4.01 44.02 12.99
N GLN A 429 5.29 43.64 13.02
CA GLN A 429 5.99 43.06 11.88
C GLN A 429 6.08 41.54 12.03
N GLU A 430 5.62 40.82 11.00
CA GLU A 430 5.77 39.36 10.93
C GLU A 430 7.24 39.00 10.77
N VAL A 431 7.74 38.13 11.64
CA VAL A 431 9.12 37.61 11.59
C VAL A 431 9.13 36.16 11.15
N GLN A 432 10.08 35.79 10.30
CA GLN A 432 10.34 34.39 9.97
C GLN A 432 11.29 33.82 11.01
N CYS A 433 10.81 32.87 11.80
CA CYS A 433 11.62 32.16 12.79
C CYS A 433 11.81 30.70 12.40
N ILE A 434 12.90 30.08 12.86
CA ILE A 434 13.26 28.69 12.51
C ILE A 434 12.32 27.69 13.22
N ARG A 435 11.70 28.08 14.34
CA ARG A 435 10.82 27.23 15.17
C ARG A 435 9.58 27.99 15.61
N ALA A 436 8.39 27.48 15.30
CA ALA A 436 7.12 28.07 15.73
C ALA A 436 6.93 27.99 17.26
N PRO A 437 6.16 28.91 17.89
CA PRO A 437 5.46 30.05 17.27
C PRO A 437 6.39 31.21 16.88
N CYS A 438 6.10 31.87 15.75
CA CYS A 438 6.75 33.13 15.34
C CYS A 438 5.79 34.30 15.62
N PRO A 439 5.66 34.79 16.87
CA PRO A 439 4.82 35.93 17.15
C PRO A 439 5.33 37.15 16.38
N PRO A 440 4.44 38.04 15.89
CA PRO A 440 4.86 39.30 15.31
C PRO A 440 5.58 40.15 16.37
N VAL A 441 6.56 40.93 15.94
CA VAL A 441 7.35 41.82 16.80
C VAL A 441 6.88 43.24 16.58
N ALA A 442 6.64 43.99 17.66
CA ALA A 442 6.26 45.39 17.54
C ALA A 442 7.48 46.25 17.20
N VAL A 443 7.37 47.01 16.12
CA VAL A 443 8.41 47.94 15.63
C VAL A 443 7.82 49.34 15.59
N CYS A 444 8.50 50.29 16.24
CA CYS A 444 8.13 51.70 16.17
C CYS A 444 8.70 52.28 14.87
N LYS A 445 7.82 52.79 14.00
CA LYS A 445 8.22 53.52 12.78
C LYS A 445 8.03 55.00 12.99
N ASP A 446 9.09 55.77 12.75
CA ASP A 446 9.01 57.22 12.73
C ASP A 446 8.12 57.67 11.57
N SER A 447 7.26 58.66 11.83
CA SER A 447 6.35 59.24 10.84
C SER A 447 7.04 59.87 9.61
N THR A 448 8.38 59.99 9.65
CA THR A 448 9.24 60.44 8.55
C THR A 448 9.67 59.32 7.58
N GLY A 449 9.27 58.07 7.80
CA GLY A 449 9.49 56.96 6.86
C GLY A 449 10.93 56.46 6.76
N GLN A 450 11.81 56.84 7.69
CA GLN A 450 13.15 56.28 7.84
C GLN A 450 13.15 55.31 9.02
N SER A 451 13.15 54.00 8.72
CA SER A 451 13.43 52.96 9.71
C SER A 451 14.87 53.15 10.21
N THR A 452 15.05 53.42 11.49
CA THR A 452 16.36 53.46 12.15
C THR A 452 16.88 52.09 12.50
#